data_AF-A0A9E5F3P2-F1
#
_entry.id   AF-A0A9E5F3P2-F1
#
_cell.length_a   1.000
_cell.length_b   1.000
_cell.length_c   1.000
_cell.angle_alpha   90.00
_cell.angle_beta   90.00
_cell.angle_gamma   90.00
#
_symmetry.space_group_name_H-M   'P 1'
#
loop_
_entity.id
_entity.type
_entity.pdbx_description
1 polymer ?
#
loop_
_entity_poly.entity_id
_entity_poly.type
_entity_poly.pdbx_seq_one_letter_code
_entity_poly.pdbx_strand_id
1 'polypeptide(L)'
;RGYHQISISVSDGRVVKSVYQPFPFADEYLSVPALVYPLWEEYENVPLNLGGRVAGELKYLKTKVREAGNNPYELLQKEMKYLESMFDPIKGLTEEGRKEGYWAMSYVKNQANQIYEKLPLVPNSFNEGVILEGKYTTVNYHPSVQSLTGIKFNLKRSSQFRPNWVVVDHDSEMMEMVPDSGLLGRPLLSATDAYSRSARRLPEHSAVEYINDGFDEVQVYWAVTQLFESLRPMGFTDPELSTRPFHAYLYDTDISMKDNAYYTDDTINFTTYSSKTHNMARDNTTIWHELGHGLMDRLMGDHLNLADTGGLSEGIADFVADLVIRDVTKGQDFVGSDQLRILNHTGFYLTNESHDDGEAYGGTLHDILQKAMEKEGLLGLQKVTDLTLEAMRFTRNHPELTATEWFSHLLFADDLGHLPLRRPGELRATIEEALNGRNFSLTGAATADFKLMNGQQDIKSTGYGSRAQPLPVKLRPGESKDFQLRVQL
;
A
#
# COMPACT_ATOMS: atom_id res chain seq x y z
N ARG A 1 6.14 28.07 -8.15
CA ARG A 1 6.90 27.13 -9.02
C ARG A 1 6.53 27.45 -10.46
N GLY A 2 7.50 27.64 -11.34
CA GLY A 2 7.24 28.08 -12.72
C GLY A 2 8.51 28.13 -13.56
N TYR A 3 8.37 28.37 -14.85
CA TYR A 3 9.46 28.64 -15.76
C TYR A 3 9.95 30.06 -15.57
N HIS A 4 11.23 30.22 -15.21
CA HIS A 4 11.95 31.49 -15.31
C HIS A 4 12.73 31.49 -16.62
N GLN A 5 12.26 32.25 -17.60
CA GLN A 5 13.04 32.51 -18.81
C GLN A 5 13.82 33.81 -18.63
N ILE A 6 15.13 33.67 -18.44
CA ILE A 6 16.06 34.80 -18.37
C ILE A 6 16.80 34.88 -19.70
N SER A 7 16.62 35.98 -20.42
CA SER A 7 17.40 36.29 -21.63
C SER A 7 18.54 37.23 -21.26
N ILE A 8 19.77 36.80 -21.54
CA ILE A 8 20.98 37.57 -21.25
C ILE A 8 21.57 38.05 -22.58
N SER A 9 21.86 39.35 -22.67
CA SER A 9 22.68 39.89 -23.76
C SER A 9 24.13 39.56 -23.48
N VAL A 10 24.72 38.70 -24.31
CA VAL A 10 26.12 38.28 -24.16
C VAL A 10 27.07 39.43 -24.49
N SER A 11 26.70 40.32 -25.44
CA SER A 11 27.51 41.50 -25.78
C SER A 11 27.54 42.55 -24.67
N ASP A 12 26.43 42.68 -23.93
CA ASP A 12 26.25 43.76 -22.96
C ASP A 12 26.40 43.29 -21.51
N GLY A 13 26.61 41.99 -21.28
CA GLY A 13 26.77 41.37 -19.96
C GLY A 13 25.57 41.59 -19.02
N ARG A 14 24.37 41.82 -19.54
CA ARG A 14 23.18 42.16 -18.73
C ARG A 14 21.96 41.34 -19.11
N VAL A 15 21.07 41.14 -18.13
CA VAL A 15 19.74 40.58 -18.35
C VAL A 15 18.91 41.57 -19.17
N VAL A 16 18.44 41.15 -20.34
CA VAL A 16 17.60 41.98 -21.24
C VAL A 16 16.12 41.65 -21.12
N LYS A 17 15.77 40.46 -20.65
CA LYS A 17 14.39 40.06 -20.40
C LYS A 17 14.32 39.02 -19.29
N SER A 18 13.36 39.18 -18.40
CA SER A 18 12.97 38.15 -17.44
C SER A 18 11.47 37.92 -17.62
N VAL A 19 11.09 36.68 -17.90
CA VAL A 19 9.69 36.25 -17.93
C VAL A 19 9.53 35.15 -16.92
N TYR A 20 8.56 35.31 -16.02
CA TYR A 20 8.10 34.25 -15.15
C TYR A 20 6.77 33.72 -15.69
N GLN A 21 6.70 32.42 -15.92
CA GLN A 21 5.47 31.72 -16.23
C GLN A 21 5.22 30.69 -15.11
N PRO A 22 4.12 30.82 -14.34
CA PRO A 22 3.71 29.77 -13.40
C PRO A 22 3.55 28.44 -14.14
N PHE A 23 3.82 27.30 -13.51
CA PHE A 23 3.45 26.03 -14.11
C PHE A 23 1.91 26.00 -14.31
N PRO A 24 1.39 25.39 -15.39
CA PRO A 24 -0.05 25.34 -15.67
C PRO A 24 -0.91 24.74 -14.54
N PHE A 25 -0.29 24.02 -13.60
CA PHE A 25 -0.92 23.37 -12.45
C PHE A 25 -0.44 23.91 -11.10
N ALA A 26 0.25 25.06 -11.06
CA ALA A 26 0.79 25.61 -9.82
C ALA A 26 -0.28 26.08 -8.82
N ASP A 27 -1.51 26.32 -9.29
CA ASP A 27 -2.62 26.86 -8.49
C ASP A 27 -3.64 25.79 -8.05
N GLU A 28 -3.53 24.56 -8.56
CA GLU A 28 -4.45 23.45 -8.21
C GLU A 28 -4.11 22.81 -6.86
N TYR A 29 -2.88 23.02 -6.40
CA TYR A 29 -2.36 22.37 -5.22
C TYR A 29 -1.67 23.34 -4.26
N LEU A 30 -1.81 23.07 -2.97
CA LEU A 30 -1.05 23.72 -1.90
C LEU A 30 -0.14 22.70 -1.20
N SER A 31 0.89 23.21 -0.53
CA SER A 31 1.75 22.44 0.38
C SER A 31 1.66 23.02 1.78
N VAL A 32 1.57 22.17 2.80
CA VAL A 32 1.57 22.58 4.21
C VAL A 32 2.75 21.93 4.93
N PRO A 33 3.58 22.68 5.69
CA PRO A 33 4.65 22.10 6.48
C PRO A 33 4.08 21.20 7.59
N ALA A 34 4.78 20.10 7.87
CA ALA A 34 4.42 19.14 8.92
C ALA A 34 5.66 18.56 9.61
N LEU A 35 5.48 17.98 10.79
CA LEU A 35 6.44 17.06 11.39
C LEU A 35 5.94 15.64 11.19
N VAL A 36 6.81 14.72 10.77
CA VAL A 36 6.46 13.33 10.42
C VAL A 36 7.56 12.37 10.82
N TYR A 37 7.22 11.11 11.05
CA TYR A 37 8.21 10.03 11.11
C TYR A 37 8.62 9.66 9.69
N PRO A 38 9.93 9.68 9.36
CA PRO A 38 10.39 9.29 8.02
C PRO A 38 10.26 7.78 7.80
N LEU A 39 10.37 6.99 8.86
CA LEU A 39 10.20 5.53 8.82
C LEU A 39 9.13 5.09 9.83
N TRP A 40 9.34 5.32 11.13
CA TRP A 40 8.44 4.76 12.16
C TRP A 40 8.44 5.56 13.48
N GLU A 41 7.31 5.53 14.21
CA GLU A 41 7.24 5.89 15.65
C GLU A 41 7.66 4.70 16.53
N GLU A 42 7.14 3.52 16.21
CA GLU A 42 7.50 2.22 16.76
C GLU A 42 7.40 1.20 15.63
N TYR A 43 8.30 0.21 15.64
CA TYR A 43 8.26 -0.96 14.77
C TYR A 43 8.38 -2.21 15.63
N GLU A 44 7.98 -3.37 15.13
CA GLU A 44 7.99 -4.63 15.88
C GLU A 44 9.37 -4.88 16.51
N ASN A 45 9.41 -5.18 17.81
CA ASN A 45 10.64 -5.43 18.59
C ASN A 45 11.70 -4.30 18.55
N VAL A 46 11.32 -3.10 18.12
CA VAL A 46 12.20 -1.92 18.05
C VAL A 46 11.76 -0.87 19.08
N PRO A 47 12.71 -0.26 19.83
CA PRO A 47 12.36 0.74 20.85
C PRO A 47 11.65 1.97 20.28
N LEU A 48 10.72 2.54 21.04
CA LEU A 48 10.00 3.78 20.70
C LEU A 48 10.93 4.93 20.27
N ASN A 49 10.60 5.57 19.15
CA ASN A 49 11.36 6.67 18.55
C ASN A 49 10.57 7.97 18.54
N LEU A 50 10.09 8.43 19.70
CA LEU A 50 9.29 9.66 19.80
C LEU A 50 10.02 10.91 19.29
N GLY A 51 11.35 10.92 19.33
CA GLY A 51 12.21 12.02 18.86
C GLY A 51 12.56 11.98 17.37
N GLY A 52 12.25 10.90 16.66
CA GLY A 52 12.66 10.68 15.26
C GLY A 52 11.87 11.45 14.21
N ARG A 53 11.02 12.40 14.61
CA ARG A 53 10.25 13.21 13.67
C ARG A 53 11.14 14.22 12.97
N VAL A 54 10.94 14.36 11.67
CA VAL A 54 11.64 15.32 10.82
C VAL A 54 10.66 16.31 10.20
N ALA A 55 11.16 17.45 9.76
CA ALA A 55 10.36 18.39 8.99
C ALA A 55 10.05 17.81 7.59
N GLY A 56 8.78 17.86 7.22
CA GLY A 56 8.27 17.43 5.91
C GLY A 56 7.20 18.40 5.39
N GLU A 57 6.58 18.03 4.27
CA GLU A 57 5.49 18.79 3.66
C GLU A 57 4.35 17.86 3.23
N LEU A 58 3.12 18.25 3.53
CA LEU A 58 1.90 17.69 2.96
C LEU A 58 1.71 18.30 1.58
N LYS A 59 2.41 17.73 0.59
CA LYS A 59 2.41 18.23 -0.79
C LYS A 59 1.14 17.82 -1.53
N TYR A 60 0.84 18.57 -2.59
CA TYR A 60 -0.22 18.24 -3.55
C TYR A 60 -1.63 18.18 -2.93
N LEU A 61 -1.89 18.94 -1.85
CA LEU A 61 -3.24 19.08 -1.31
C LEU A 61 -4.08 19.89 -2.29
N LYS A 62 -5.26 19.40 -2.70
CA LYS A 62 -6.09 20.13 -3.66
C LYS A 62 -6.53 21.47 -3.06
N THR A 63 -6.53 22.54 -3.84
CA THR A 63 -7.07 23.85 -3.41
C THR A 63 -8.59 23.93 -3.46
N LYS A 64 -9.25 22.93 -4.06
CA LYS A 64 -10.70 22.73 -4.06
C LYS A 64 -11.02 21.24 -3.89
N VAL A 65 -12.05 20.92 -3.13
CA VAL A 65 -12.50 19.55 -2.86
C VAL A 65 -14.00 19.41 -3.08
N ARG A 66 -14.47 18.18 -3.26
CA ARG A 66 -15.90 17.88 -3.43
C ARG A 66 -16.57 17.73 -2.06
N GLU A 67 -17.70 18.39 -1.86
CA GLU A 67 -18.51 18.28 -0.64
C GLU A 67 -19.68 17.31 -0.85
N ALA A 68 -19.83 16.32 0.04
CA ALA A 68 -20.86 15.28 -0.09
C ALA A 68 -22.18 15.59 0.65
N GLY A 69 -22.11 16.28 1.80
CA GLY A 69 -23.25 16.39 2.72
C GLY A 69 -23.57 15.04 3.37
N ASN A 70 -24.48 14.27 2.76
CA ASN A 70 -24.84 12.90 3.16
C ASN A 70 -23.97 11.86 2.41
N ASN A 71 -24.22 10.56 2.60
CA ASN A 71 -23.58 9.52 1.78
C ASN A 71 -24.02 9.70 0.31
N PRO A 72 -23.12 10.08 -0.62
CA PRO A 72 -23.49 10.36 -2.00
C PRO A 72 -23.79 9.09 -2.80
N TYR A 73 -23.40 7.92 -2.29
CA TYR A 73 -23.49 6.62 -2.98
C TYR A 73 -24.75 5.81 -2.61
N GLU A 74 -25.67 6.38 -1.82
CA GLU A 74 -26.92 5.72 -1.42
C GLU A 74 -27.78 5.28 -2.62
N LEU A 75 -27.67 5.97 -3.76
CA LEU A 75 -28.35 5.57 -4.99
C LEU A 75 -27.85 4.23 -5.54
N LEU A 76 -26.56 3.93 -5.42
CA LEU A 76 -25.98 2.66 -5.87
C LEU A 76 -26.48 1.50 -4.99
N GLN A 77 -26.61 1.74 -3.69
CA GLN A 77 -27.21 0.75 -2.77
C GLN A 77 -28.66 0.39 -3.13
N LYS A 78 -29.38 1.30 -3.80
CA LYS A 78 -30.78 1.10 -4.23
C LYS A 78 -30.88 0.46 -5.62
N GLU A 79 -29.81 0.46 -6.40
CA GLU A 79 -29.78 -0.10 -7.76
C GLU A 79 -29.85 -1.62 -7.72
N MET A 80 -29.00 -2.24 -6.90
CA MET A 80 -28.95 -3.70 -6.71
C MET A 80 -28.20 -4.06 -5.43
N LYS A 81 -28.26 -5.34 -5.06
CA LYS A 81 -27.36 -5.93 -4.05
C LYS A 81 -26.09 -6.43 -4.72
N TYR A 82 -24.93 -6.11 -4.15
CA TYR A 82 -23.63 -6.52 -4.68
C TYR A 82 -23.10 -7.72 -3.88
N LEU A 83 -23.80 -8.85 -3.98
CA LEU A 83 -23.43 -10.09 -3.29
C LEU A 83 -22.16 -10.69 -3.91
N GLU A 84 -21.20 -11.10 -3.09
CA GLU A 84 -19.96 -11.73 -3.55
C GLU A 84 -20.20 -12.93 -4.47
N SER A 85 -21.22 -13.73 -4.19
CA SER A 85 -21.64 -14.88 -5.01
C SER A 85 -22.11 -14.52 -6.43
N MET A 86 -22.42 -13.24 -6.67
CA MET A 86 -22.82 -12.69 -7.96
C MET A 86 -21.74 -11.79 -8.58
N PHE A 87 -20.55 -11.73 -7.98
CA PHE A 87 -19.42 -11.01 -8.57
C PHE A 87 -18.95 -11.74 -9.84
N ASP A 88 -19.01 -11.06 -10.97
CA ASP A 88 -18.44 -11.52 -12.23
C ASP A 88 -17.90 -10.30 -12.99
N PRO A 89 -16.57 -10.19 -13.16
CA PRO A 89 -15.95 -8.97 -13.66
C PRO A 89 -16.20 -8.75 -15.16
N ILE A 90 -16.74 -9.74 -15.88
CA ILE A 90 -17.12 -9.63 -17.29
C ILE A 90 -18.64 -9.47 -17.43
N LYS A 91 -19.44 -10.36 -16.85
CA LYS A 91 -20.91 -10.28 -16.95
C LYS A 91 -21.46 -9.04 -16.28
N GLY A 92 -20.90 -8.66 -15.13
CA GLY A 92 -21.30 -7.45 -14.40
C GLY A 92 -21.07 -6.14 -15.17
N LEU A 93 -20.26 -6.15 -16.24
CA LEU A 93 -20.09 -5.01 -17.14
C LEU A 93 -21.22 -4.88 -18.18
N THR A 94 -22.00 -5.92 -18.41
CA THR A 94 -23.12 -5.93 -19.37
C THR A 94 -24.44 -5.54 -18.72
N GLU A 95 -25.35 -4.94 -19.48
CA GLU A 95 -26.70 -4.62 -18.97
C GLU A 95 -27.50 -5.89 -18.69
N GLU A 96 -27.37 -6.90 -19.55
CA GLU A 96 -28.00 -8.21 -19.41
C GLU A 96 -27.52 -8.91 -18.13
N GLY A 97 -26.21 -9.00 -17.89
CA GLY A 97 -25.66 -9.61 -16.68
C GLY A 97 -26.11 -8.88 -15.42
N ARG A 98 -26.16 -7.54 -15.42
CA ARG A 98 -26.69 -6.78 -14.28
C ARG A 98 -28.18 -7.01 -14.02
N LYS A 99 -28.99 -7.21 -15.07
CA LYS A 99 -30.41 -7.60 -14.91
C LYS A 99 -30.56 -9.00 -14.29
N GLU A 100 -29.59 -9.87 -14.48
CA GLU A 100 -29.50 -11.19 -13.83
C GLU A 100 -28.93 -11.12 -12.40
N GLY A 101 -28.46 -9.95 -11.97
CA GLY A 101 -27.89 -9.71 -10.64
C GLY A 101 -26.36 -9.79 -10.58
N TYR A 102 -25.68 -10.07 -11.69
CA TYR A 102 -24.21 -10.04 -11.73
C TYR A 102 -23.69 -8.61 -11.64
N TRP A 103 -22.54 -8.44 -11.00
CA TRP A 103 -21.91 -7.12 -10.88
C TRP A 103 -20.39 -7.20 -10.97
N ALA A 104 -19.79 -6.06 -11.33
CA ALA A 104 -18.35 -5.90 -11.44
C ALA A 104 -17.92 -4.64 -10.69
N MET A 105 -16.82 -4.71 -9.96
CA MET A 105 -16.30 -3.57 -9.20
C MET A 105 -15.96 -2.38 -10.11
N SER A 106 -15.44 -2.63 -11.31
CA SER A 106 -15.18 -1.59 -12.32
C SER A 106 -16.44 -0.84 -12.76
N TYR A 107 -17.59 -1.51 -12.86
CA TYR A 107 -18.88 -0.83 -13.09
C TYR A 107 -19.24 0.08 -11.92
N VAL A 108 -19.15 -0.42 -10.69
CA VAL A 108 -19.48 0.35 -9.48
C VAL A 108 -18.56 1.57 -9.33
N LYS A 109 -17.25 1.40 -9.48
CA LYS A 109 -16.25 2.49 -9.45
C LYS A 109 -16.55 3.55 -10.52
N ASN A 110 -16.96 3.15 -11.72
CA ASN A 110 -17.36 4.08 -12.77
C ASN A 110 -18.62 4.88 -12.40
N GLN A 111 -19.66 4.24 -11.84
CA GLN A 111 -20.85 4.95 -11.38
C GLN A 111 -20.53 5.88 -10.21
N ALA A 112 -19.70 5.42 -9.26
CA ALA A 112 -19.24 6.22 -8.14
C ALA A 112 -18.46 7.47 -8.60
N ASN A 113 -17.59 7.34 -9.60
CA ASN A 113 -16.88 8.48 -10.16
C ASN A 113 -17.84 9.50 -10.81
N GLN A 114 -18.86 9.03 -11.55
CA GLN A 114 -19.88 9.92 -12.13
C GLN A 114 -20.69 10.67 -11.06
N ILE A 115 -20.93 10.05 -9.90
CA ILE A 115 -21.55 10.70 -8.74
C ILE A 115 -20.60 11.74 -8.16
N TYR A 116 -19.34 11.37 -7.91
CA TYR A 116 -18.31 12.25 -7.36
C TYR A 116 -18.10 13.52 -8.20
N GLU A 117 -18.05 13.40 -9.53
CA GLU A 117 -17.86 14.53 -10.45
C GLU A 117 -19.00 15.55 -10.41
N LYS A 118 -20.20 15.15 -10.00
CA LYS A 118 -21.39 16.00 -9.87
C LYS A 118 -21.49 16.70 -8.52
N LEU A 119 -20.70 16.29 -7.52
CA LEU A 119 -20.71 16.92 -6.20
C LEU A 119 -20.21 18.38 -6.28
N PRO A 120 -20.72 19.30 -5.45
CA PRO A 120 -20.27 20.68 -5.44
C PRO A 120 -18.77 20.79 -5.09
N LEU A 121 -18.04 21.64 -5.82
CA LEU A 121 -16.66 22.00 -5.49
C LEU A 121 -16.66 23.16 -4.49
N VAL A 122 -15.94 23.00 -3.39
CA VAL A 122 -15.73 24.02 -2.37
C VAL A 122 -14.23 24.34 -2.22
N PRO A 123 -13.86 25.57 -1.80
CA PRO A 123 -12.47 25.89 -1.51
C PRO A 123 -11.91 25.02 -0.38
N ASN A 124 -10.69 24.51 -0.54
CA ASN A 124 -9.95 23.79 0.49
C ASN A 124 -8.87 24.72 1.03
N SER A 125 -9.17 25.42 2.13
CA SER A 125 -8.31 26.46 2.68
C SER A 125 -8.42 26.52 4.20
N PHE A 126 -7.46 27.16 4.86
CA PHE A 126 -7.47 27.29 6.33
C PHE A 126 -8.68 28.04 6.89
N ASN A 127 -9.35 28.88 6.10
CA ASN A 127 -10.57 29.58 6.54
C ASN A 127 -11.71 28.60 6.86
N GLU A 128 -11.82 27.53 6.07
CA GLU A 128 -12.86 26.48 6.23
C GLU A 128 -12.30 25.21 6.89
N GLY A 129 -10.98 25.17 7.11
CA GLY A 129 -10.23 23.98 7.50
C GLY A 129 -9.78 23.18 6.28
N VAL A 130 -8.47 22.93 6.16
CA VAL A 130 -7.93 22.13 5.05
C VAL A 130 -8.19 20.66 5.30
N ILE A 131 -8.85 20.01 4.34
CA ILE A 131 -9.07 18.56 4.29
C ILE A 131 -7.86 17.92 3.59
N LEU A 132 -7.44 16.77 4.11
CA LEU A 132 -6.35 15.96 3.55
C LEU A 132 -6.80 15.15 2.33
N GLU A 133 -7.28 15.87 1.31
CA GLU A 133 -7.56 15.35 -0.03
C GLU A 133 -6.55 15.97 -1.00
N GLY A 134 -5.68 15.13 -1.55
CA GLY A 134 -4.59 15.52 -2.42
C GLY A 134 -4.61 14.84 -3.77
N LYS A 135 -3.49 14.97 -4.49
CA LYS A 135 -3.28 14.30 -5.77
C LYS A 135 -3.25 12.77 -5.64
N TYR A 136 -2.53 12.26 -4.64
CA TYR A 136 -2.25 10.83 -4.51
C TYR A 136 -3.05 10.13 -3.42
N THR A 137 -3.66 10.89 -2.51
CA THR A 137 -4.36 10.28 -1.38
C THR A 137 -5.48 11.16 -0.86
N THR A 138 -6.50 10.52 -0.30
CA THR A 138 -7.42 11.15 0.64
C THR A 138 -7.36 10.41 1.96
N VAL A 139 -7.21 11.12 3.06
CA VAL A 139 -7.25 10.51 4.40
C VAL A 139 -8.59 10.76 5.07
N ASN A 140 -9.23 9.66 5.43
CA ASN A 140 -10.55 9.59 6.03
C ASN A 140 -10.48 8.81 7.34
N TYR A 141 -11.49 8.95 8.19
CA TYR A 141 -11.80 8.00 9.23
C TYR A 141 -12.79 6.96 8.70
N HIS A 142 -12.68 5.75 9.24
CA HIS A 142 -13.64 4.68 9.00
C HIS A 142 -15.04 5.11 9.52
N PRO A 143 -16.15 4.78 8.81
CA PRO A 143 -17.50 5.19 9.24
C PRO A 143 -17.87 4.76 10.67
N SER A 144 -17.33 3.64 11.15
CA SER A 144 -17.58 3.15 12.51
C SER A 144 -17.09 4.09 13.61
N VAL A 145 -16.19 5.03 13.32
CA VAL A 145 -15.77 6.09 14.25
C VAL A 145 -16.96 6.92 14.75
N GLN A 146 -18.08 6.99 14.01
CA GLN A 146 -19.31 7.65 14.47
C GLN A 146 -19.86 7.07 15.78
N SER A 147 -19.58 5.80 16.11
CA SER A 147 -20.03 5.21 17.37
C SER A 147 -19.16 5.59 18.57
N LEU A 148 -18.00 6.21 18.34
CA LEU A 148 -17.10 6.63 19.42
C LEU A 148 -17.59 7.91 20.09
N THR A 149 -17.50 7.95 21.42
CA THR A 149 -17.85 9.15 22.21
C THR A 149 -16.59 9.96 22.55
N GLY A 150 -16.71 11.29 22.62
CA GLY A 150 -15.61 12.18 23.04
C GLY A 150 -14.78 12.80 21.91
N ILE A 151 -15.18 12.66 20.65
CA ILE A 151 -14.59 13.39 19.52
C ILE A 151 -14.97 14.87 19.62
N LYS A 152 -13.98 15.77 19.54
CA LYS A 152 -14.11 17.21 19.86
C LYS A 152 -14.46 18.10 18.65
N PHE A 153 -14.76 17.50 17.52
CA PHE A 153 -15.11 18.21 16.28
C PHE A 153 -16.20 17.45 15.53
N ASN A 154 -16.89 18.15 14.63
CA ASN A 154 -17.97 17.55 13.85
C ASN A 154 -17.40 16.63 12.77
N LEU A 155 -17.77 15.35 12.82
CA LEU A 155 -17.49 14.40 11.76
C LEU A 155 -18.35 14.73 10.54
N LYS A 156 -17.70 14.92 9.39
CA LYS A 156 -18.37 15.16 8.11
C LYS A 156 -18.17 13.96 7.18
N ARG A 157 -19.13 13.67 6.32
CA ARG A 157 -18.96 12.62 5.29
C ARG A 157 -17.93 13.04 4.25
N SER A 158 -17.11 12.08 3.85
CA SER A 158 -16.20 12.22 2.72
C SER A 158 -16.97 12.11 1.41
N SER A 159 -16.44 12.73 0.36
CA SER A 159 -16.91 12.57 -1.00
C SER A 159 -16.31 11.34 -1.69
N GLN A 160 -15.28 10.71 -1.12
CA GLN A 160 -14.61 9.57 -1.73
C GLN A 160 -15.42 8.28 -1.58
N PHE A 161 -15.40 7.47 -2.63
CA PHE A 161 -16.04 6.15 -2.65
C PHE A 161 -15.30 5.18 -1.75
N ARG A 162 -16.06 4.38 -1.00
CA ARG A 162 -15.57 3.28 -0.18
C ARG A 162 -16.41 2.03 -0.48
N PRO A 163 -15.80 0.93 -0.96
CA PRO A 163 -16.46 -0.37 -0.94
C PRO A 163 -16.50 -0.88 0.50
N ASN A 164 -17.69 -1.06 1.06
CA ASN A 164 -17.87 -1.58 2.42
C ASN A 164 -18.33 -3.03 2.39
N TRP A 165 -17.44 -3.98 2.65
CA TRP A 165 -17.80 -5.39 2.69
C TRP A 165 -18.42 -5.74 4.04
N VAL A 166 -19.65 -6.28 4.02
CA VAL A 166 -20.39 -6.69 5.22
C VAL A 166 -20.86 -8.12 5.09
N VAL A 167 -20.77 -8.88 6.18
CA VAL A 167 -21.37 -10.21 6.27
C VAL A 167 -22.89 -10.05 6.28
N VAL A 168 -23.58 -10.65 5.32
CA VAL A 168 -25.05 -10.65 5.23
C VAL A 168 -25.68 -11.99 5.59
N ASP A 169 -24.88 -13.06 5.56
CA ASP A 169 -25.24 -14.38 6.07
C ASP A 169 -24.07 -14.93 6.89
N HIS A 170 -24.27 -15.08 8.20
CA HIS A 170 -23.24 -15.59 9.10
C HIS A 170 -23.06 -17.11 9.02
N ASP A 171 -24.05 -17.86 8.52
CA ASP A 171 -23.96 -19.32 8.43
C ASP A 171 -23.09 -19.74 7.24
N SER A 172 -23.18 -19.00 6.14
CA SER A 172 -22.37 -19.23 4.93
C SER A 172 -21.21 -18.25 4.77
N GLU A 173 -21.02 -17.34 5.72
CA GLU A 173 -20.07 -16.21 5.64
C GLU A 173 -20.22 -15.39 4.35
N MET A 174 -21.45 -15.27 3.82
CA MET A 174 -21.67 -14.55 2.55
C MET A 174 -21.48 -13.05 2.75
N MET A 175 -20.67 -12.45 1.89
CA MET A 175 -20.38 -11.03 1.92
C MET A 175 -21.23 -10.25 0.89
N GLU A 176 -21.61 -9.03 1.24
CA GLU A 176 -22.15 -8.01 0.33
C GLU A 176 -21.22 -6.79 0.32
N MET A 177 -20.88 -6.28 -0.85
CA MET A 177 -20.24 -4.97 -0.98
C MET A 177 -21.32 -3.88 -0.95
N VAL A 178 -21.24 -2.98 0.03
CA VAL A 178 -22.17 -1.86 0.16
C VAL A 178 -21.44 -0.57 -0.25
N PRO A 179 -21.86 0.11 -1.33
CA PRO A 179 -21.31 1.41 -1.72
C PRO A 179 -21.47 2.46 -0.60
N ASP A 180 -20.38 2.94 0.00
CA ASP A 180 -20.42 3.94 1.07
C ASP A 180 -19.37 5.04 0.85
N SER A 181 -19.31 6.00 1.77
CA SER A 181 -18.22 6.96 1.89
C SER A 181 -17.65 7.00 3.31
N GLY A 182 -16.37 7.36 3.43
CA GLY A 182 -15.75 7.57 4.74
C GLY A 182 -16.24 8.81 5.47
N LEU A 183 -15.55 9.13 6.56
CA LEU A 183 -15.66 10.40 7.26
C LEU A 183 -14.39 11.20 7.02
N LEU A 184 -14.51 12.50 6.83
CA LEU A 184 -13.33 13.36 6.72
C LEU A 184 -12.52 13.34 8.02
N GLY A 185 -11.18 13.31 7.87
CA GLY A 185 -10.24 13.47 8.97
C GLY A 185 -10.39 14.81 9.70
N ARG A 186 -9.65 15.02 10.80
CA ARG A 186 -9.67 16.32 11.49
C ARG A 186 -9.11 17.40 10.54
N PRO A 187 -9.85 18.48 10.23
CA PRO A 187 -9.35 19.51 9.33
C PRO A 187 -8.13 20.23 9.91
N LEU A 188 -7.20 20.67 9.05
CA LEU A 188 -6.08 21.52 9.45
C LEU A 188 -6.55 22.97 9.52
N LEU A 189 -6.39 23.61 10.67
CA LEU A 189 -6.87 24.99 10.87
C LEU A 189 -5.80 26.04 10.50
N SER A 190 -4.54 25.64 10.46
CA SER A 190 -3.41 26.48 10.03
C SER A 190 -2.20 25.62 9.69
N ALA A 191 -1.17 26.23 9.09
CA ALA A 191 0.13 25.57 8.92
C ALA A 191 0.77 25.20 10.28
N THR A 192 0.58 26.05 11.30
CA THR A 192 1.05 25.76 12.67
C THR A 192 0.34 24.55 13.25
N ASP A 193 -0.99 24.46 13.11
CA ASP A 193 -1.79 23.30 13.55
C ASP A 193 -1.28 22.00 12.93
N ALA A 194 -1.04 21.98 11.61
CA ALA A 194 -0.47 20.82 10.91
C ALA A 194 0.92 20.43 11.46
N TYR A 195 1.79 21.41 11.66
CA TYR A 195 3.15 21.19 12.15
C TYR A 195 3.21 20.75 13.62
N SER A 196 2.25 21.20 14.45
CA SER A 196 2.28 20.99 15.90
C SER A 196 1.36 19.88 16.40
N ARG A 197 0.78 19.04 15.52
CA ARG A 197 -0.07 17.92 15.95
C ARG A 197 0.69 16.98 16.89
N SER A 198 -0.01 16.53 17.93
CA SER A 198 0.56 15.71 19.01
C SER A 198 0.80 14.28 18.53
N ALA A 199 2.07 13.89 18.39
CA ALA A 199 2.48 12.52 18.08
C ALA A 199 2.89 11.77 19.35
N ARG A 200 2.00 11.73 20.35
CA ARG A 200 2.26 11.00 21.59
C ARG A 200 1.85 9.54 21.42
N ARG A 201 2.58 8.64 22.07
CA ARG A 201 2.13 7.26 22.29
C ARG A 201 1.25 7.20 23.53
N LEU A 202 0.05 6.66 23.38
CA LEU A 202 -0.85 6.40 24.50
C LEU A 202 -0.69 4.96 24.98
N PRO A 203 -0.58 4.71 26.31
CA PRO A 203 -0.42 3.36 26.84
C PRO A 203 -1.49 2.37 26.37
N GLU A 204 -2.73 2.84 26.20
CA GLU A 204 -3.87 2.01 25.80
C GLU A 204 -4.27 2.19 24.32
N HIS A 205 -3.49 2.95 23.54
CA HIS A 205 -3.82 3.29 22.14
C HIS A 205 -5.27 3.79 21.94
N SER A 206 -5.71 4.71 22.79
CA SER A 206 -7.06 5.28 22.73
C SER A 206 -7.32 5.96 21.38
N ALA A 207 -8.15 5.33 20.54
CA ALA A 207 -8.54 5.84 19.24
C ALA A 207 -9.16 7.25 19.33
N VAL A 208 -10.02 7.50 20.33
CA VAL A 208 -10.66 8.81 20.54
C VAL A 208 -9.61 9.89 20.80
N GLU A 209 -8.58 9.60 21.59
CA GLU A 209 -7.53 10.57 21.86
C GLU A 209 -6.63 10.79 20.64
N TYR A 210 -6.29 9.74 19.88
CA TYR A 210 -5.52 9.90 18.64
C TYR A 210 -6.28 10.68 17.56
N ILE A 211 -7.58 10.42 17.38
CA ILE A 211 -8.48 11.21 16.51
C ILE A 211 -8.49 12.69 16.92
N ASN A 212 -8.54 12.94 18.23
CA ASN A 212 -8.52 14.31 18.75
C ASN A 212 -7.14 14.96 18.58
N ASP A 213 -6.04 14.21 18.67
CA ASP A 213 -4.68 14.70 18.44
C ASP A 213 -4.43 15.00 16.95
N GLY A 214 -4.98 14.18 16.05
CA GLY A 214 -5.00 14.33 14.60
C GLY A 214 -3.67 14.00 13.90
N PHE A 215 -2.69 13.42 14.59
CA PHE A 215 -1.37 13.24 14.00
C PHE A 215 -1.35 12.12 12.93
N ASP A 216 -2.14 11.07 13.11
CA ASP A 216 -2.12 9.88 12.26
C ASP A 216 -2.53 10.24 10.82
N GLU A 217 -3.47 11.18 10.63
CA GLU A 217 -3.85 11.60 9.28
C GLU A 217 -2.72 12.34 8.55
N VAL A 218 -1.95 13.15 9.29
CA VAL A 218 -0.78 13.87 8.75
C VAL A 218 0.30 12.86 8.32
N GLN A 219 0.55 11.85 9.17
CA GLN A 219 1.54 10.82 8.91
C GLN A 219 1.19 9.97 7.69
N VAL A 220 -0.05 9.44 7.62
CA VAL A 220 -0.49 8.62 6.50
C VAL A 220 -0.53 9.42 5.20
N TYR A 221 -1.01 10.67 5.22
CA TYR A 221 -1.02 11.52 4.03
C TYR A 221 0.40 11.71 3.48
N TRP A 222 1.36 12.01 4.36
CA TRP A 222 2.76 12.17 3.98
C TRP A 222 3.35 10.88 3.43
N ALA A 223 3.14 9.74 4.11
CA ALA A 223 3.70 8.45 3.74
C ALA A 223 3.23 8.00 2.34
N VAL A 224 1.92 8.12 2.06
CA VAL A 224 1.38 7.81 0.73
C VAL A 224 1.99 8.74 -0.32
N THR A 225 2.09 10.05 -0.03
CA THR A 225 2.71 11.01 -0.96
C THR A 225 4.17 10.67 -1.23
N GLN A 226 4.92 10.27 -0.20
CA GLN A 226 6.33 9.90 -0.29
C GLN A 226 6.54 8.67 -1.19
N LEU A 227 5.65 7.67 -1.13
CA LEU A 227 5.71 6.52 -2.05
C LEU A 227 5.69 6.95 -3.52
N PHE A 228 4.77 7.84 -3.90
CA PHE A 228 4.74 8.34 -5.29
C PHE A 228 5.93 9.23 -5.61
N GLU A 229 6.40 10.07 -4.68
CA GLU A 229 7.59 10.89 -4.92
C GLU A 229 8.87 10.06 -5.08
N SER A 230 8.96 8.90 -4.42
CA SER A 230 10.06 7.96 -4.56
C SER A 230 9.96 7.15 -5.86
N LEU A 231 8.80 6.55 -6.17
CA LEU A 231 8.66 5.64 -7.32
C LEU A 231 8.54 6.34 -8.67
N ARG A 232 7.95 7.55 -8.75
CA ARG A 232 7.74 8.24 -10.05
C ARG A 232 9.06 8.55 -10.77
N PRO A 233 10.11 9.09 -10.13
CA PRO A 233 11.42 9.26 -10.75
C PRO A 233 12.08 7.96 -11.21
N MET A 234 11.64 6.81 -10.68
CA MET A 234 12.19 5.48 -10.94
C MET A 234 11.36 4.65 -11.93
N GLY A 235 10.41 5.26 -12.64
CA GLY A 235 9.69 4.60 -13.74
C GLY A 235 8.20 4.29 -13.48
N PHE A 236 7.66 4.64 -12.30
CA PHE A 236 6.22 4.59 -12.07
C PHE A 236 5.52 5.82 -12.67
N THR A 237 5.50 5.92 -14.00
CA THR A 237 5.10 7.14 -14.73
C THR A 237 3.79 7.04 -15.50
N ASP A 238 3.17 5.85 -15.56
CA ASP A 238 1.87 5.64 -16.18
C ASP A 238 0.86 6.65 -15.59
N PRO A 239 0.31 7.60 -16.37
CA PRO A 239 -0.54 8.64 -15.81
C PRO A 239 -1.80 8.12 -15.14
N GLU A 240 -2.38 7.03 -15.66
CA GLU A 240 -3.59 6.42 -15.11
C GLU A 240 -3.29 5.81 -13.74
N LEU A 241 -2.19 5.06 -13.61
CA LEU A 241 -1.88 4.32 -12.39
C LEU A 241 -1.11 5.17 -11.35
N SER A 242 -0.20 6.03 -11.81
CA SER A 242 0.67 6.87 -10.97
C SER A 242 0.00 8.15 -10.47
N THR A 243 -1.24 8.41 -10.89
CA THR A 243 -2.04 9.53 -10.38
C THR A 243 -3.40 9.12 -9.82
N ARG A 244 -3.80 7.85 -9.97
CA ARG A 244 -4.97 7.30 -9.26
C ARG A 244 -4.74 7.42 -7.75
N PRO A 245 -5.60 8.13 -7.00
CA PRO A 245 -5.40 8.30 -5.57
C PRO A 245 -5.68 7.00 -4.82
N PHE A 246 -4.99 6.78 -3.70
CA PHE A 246 -5.43 5.83 -2.67
C PHE A 246 -6.36 6.53 -1.68
N HIS A 247 -7.25 5.77 -1.04
CA HIS A 247 -8.13 6.29 0.00
C HIS A 247 -7.79 5.61 1.33
N ALA A 248 -7.20 6.38 2.25
CA ALA A 248 -6.87 5.89 3.57
C ALA A 248 -8.09 6.01 4.50
N TYR A 249 -8.35 4.98 5.30
CA TYR A 249 -9.39 4.95 6.33
C TYR A 249 -8.77 4.58 7.67
N LEU A 250 -8.74 5.51 8.62
CA LEU A 250 -8.18 5.27 9.94
C LEU A 250 -9.25 4.83 10.95
N TYR A 251 -8.83 4.01 11.91
CA TYR A 251 -9.60 3.55 13.06
C TYR A 251 -10.85 2.75 12.69
N ASP A 252 -10.69 1.72 11.86
CA ASP A 252 -11.69 0.66 11.79
C ASP A 252 -11.84 0.01 13.18
N THR A 253 -13.05 0.14 13.74
CA THR A 253 -13.36 -0.30 15.10
C THR A 253 -13.88 -1.73 15.14
N ASP A 254 -13.88 -2.45 14.02
CA ASP A 254 -14.21 -3.87 14.03
C ASP A 254 -13.18 -4.64 14.88
N ILE A 255 -13.69 -5.34 15.88
CA ILE A 255 -12.87 -6.10 16.82
C ILE A 255 -12.21 -7.31 16.17
N SER A 256 -12.79 -7.88 15.11
CA SER A 256 -12.18 -9.00 14.39
C SER A 256 -10.95 -8.57 13.59
N MET A 257 -10.83 -7.28 13.27
CA MET A 257 -9.73 -6.71 12.50
C MET A 257 -8.70 -6.02 13.38
N LYS A 258 -8.92 -5.93 14.69
CA LYS A 258 -8.07 -5.19 15.63
C LYS A 258 -6.59 -5.58 15.50
N ASP A 259 -5.70 -4.61 15.67
CA ASP A 259 -4.24 -4.74 15.61
C ASP A 259 -3.71 -5.05 14.19
N ASN A 260 -4.42 -4.57 13.16
CA ASN A 260 -4.08 -4.81 11.76
C ASN A 260 -4.13 -3.55 10.88
N ALA A 261 -3.47 -3.63 9.73
CA ALA A 261 -3.66 -2.79 8.56
C ALA A 261 -3.96 -3.69 7.35
N TYR A 262 -4.69 -3.17 6.36
CA TYR A 262 -4.98 -3.95 5.16
C TYR A 262 -5.32 -3.06 3.97
N TYR A 263 -4.90 -3.50 2.80
CA TYR A 263 -5.28 -2.93 1.52
C TYR A 263 -6.47 -3.67 0.88
N THR A 264 -7.38 -2.92 0.26
CA THR A 264 -8.43 -3.46 -0.61
C THR A 264 -8.95 -2.38 -1.56
N ASP A 265 -9.04 -2.65 -2.87
CA ASP A 265 -9.76 -1.79 -3.83
C ASP A 265 -9.34 -0.31 -3.82
N ASP A 266 -8.05 -0.01 -3.96
CA ASP A 266 -7.47 1.35 -3.84
C ASP A 266 -7.65 2.00 -2.44
N THR A 267 -8.07 1.23 -1.44
CA THR A 267 -8.18 1.68 -0.05
C THR A 267 -7.09 1.06 0.81
N ILE A 268 -6.59 1.83 1.77
CA ILE A 268 -5.71 1.36 2.84
C ILE A 268 -6.43 1.60 4.17
N ASN A 269 -6.60 0.57 4.96
CA ASN A 269 -7.44 0.59 6.15
C ASN A 269 -6.57 0.30 7.36
N PHE A 270 -6.72 1.14 8.39
CA PHE A 270 -6.02 1.02 9.65
C PHE A 270 -7.03 0.78 10.75
N THR A 271 -6.81 -0.25 11.54
CA THR A 271 -7.76 -0.66 12.58
C THR A 271 -7.45 0.05 13.89
N THR A 272 -8.25 -0.22 14.91
CA THR A 272 -7.88 0.17 16.28
C THR A 272 -6.78 -0.73 16.83
N TYR A 273 -5.97 -0.19 17.74
CA TYR A 273 -4.80 -0.86 18.28
C TYR A 273 -4.96 -1.16 19.77
N SER A 274 -4.42 -2.27 20.23
CA SER A 274 -4.27 -2.67 21.62
C SER A 274 -2.93 -2.19 22.17
N SER A 275 -2.81 -2.12 23.49
CA SER A 275 -1.56 -1.75 24.20
C SER A 275 -0.35 -2.64 23.88
N LYS A 276 -0.56 -3.79 23.20
CA LYS A 276 0.48 -4.75 22.84
C LYS A 276 1.00 -4.60 21.43
N THR A 277 0.33 -3.82 20.58
CA THR A 277 0.75 -3.60 19.20
C THR A 277 1.26 -2.17 19.01
N HIS A 278 1.94 -1.93 17.89
CA HIS A 278 2.34 -0.61 17.46
C HIS A 278 1.21 0.06 16.64
N ASN A 279 1.26 1.38 16.50
CA ASN A 279 0.30 2.09 15.66
C ASN A 279 0.79 2.05 14.20
N MET A 280 0.21 1.16 13.40
CA MET A 280 0.60 0.97 11.99
C MET A 280 0.35 2.21 11.11
N ALA A 281 -0.54 3.13 11.53
CA ALA A 281 -0.70 4.43 10.85
C ALA A 281 0.49 5.39 11.07
N ARG A 282 1.47 4.99 11.90
CA ARG A 282 2.71 5.71 12.18
C ARG A 282 3.97 4.90 11.88
N ASP A 283 3.81 3.78 11.20
CA ASP A 283 4.90 2.97 10.66
C ASP A 283 4.80 2.94 9.14
N ASN A 284 5.65 3.72 8.48
CA ASN A 284 5.64 3.82 7.03
C ASN A 284 6.07 2.54 6.34
N THR A 285 6.78 1.64 7.03
CA THR A 285 7.14 0.34 6.43
C THR A 285 5.88 -0.49 6.21
N THR A 286 4.99 -0.54 7.20
CA THR A 286 3.64 -1.11 7.06
C THR A 286 2.79 -0.33 6.05
N ILE A 287 2.77 1.00 6.09
CA ILE A 287 1.98 1.79 5.12
C ILE A 287 2.41 1.50 3.68
N TRP A 288 3.72 1.45 3.41
CA TRP A 288 4.22 1.19 2.06
C TRP A 288 4.06 -0.27 1.64
N HIS A 289 4.07 -1.22 2.57
CA HIS A 289 3.70 -2.61 2.33
C HIS A 289 2.26 -2.69 1.78
N GLU A 290 1.28 -2.14 2.50
CA GLU A 290 -0.13 -2.16 2.07
C GLU A 290 -0.33 -1.47 0.70
N LEU A 291 0.37 -0.35 0.48
CA LEU A 291 0.35 0.33 -0.82
C LEU A 291 1.06 -0.47 -1.92
N GLY A 292 1.96 -1.39 -1.56
CA GLY A 292 2.60 -2.33 -2.46
C GLY A 292 1.63 -3.34 -3.04
N HIS A 293 0.69 -3.87 -2.24
CA HIS A 293 -0.46 -4.61 -2.78
C HIS A 293 -1.27 -3.77 -3.76
N GLY A 294 -1.52 -2.51 -3.40
CA GLY A 294 -2.19 -1.57 -4.30
C GLY A 294 -1.45 -1.38 -5.62
N LEU A 295 -0.14 -1.21 -5.58
CA LEU A 295 0.70 -1.07 -6.77
C LEU A 295 0.66 -2.32 -7.65
N MET A 296 0.68 -3.50 -7.03
CA MET A 296 0.52 -4.79 -7.68
C MET A 296 -0.82 -4.86 -8.42
N ASP A 297 -1.95 -4.60 -7.75
CA ASP A 297 -3.29 -4.56 -8.37
C ASP A 297 -3.32 -3.64 -9.59
N ARG A 298 -2.71 -2.45 -9.48
CA ARG A 298 -2.71 -1.45 -10.56
C ARG A 298 -1.97 -1.93 -11.79
N LEU A 299 -0.76 -2.49 -11.60
CA LEU A 299 0.16 -2.82 -12.68
C LEU A 299 -0.12 -4.19 -13.27
N MET A 300 -0.41 -5.17 -12.41
CA MET A 300 -0.71 -6.55 -12.79
C MET A 300 -2.20 -6.77 -13.09
N GLY A 301 -3.08 -5.81 -12.76
CA GLY A 301 -4.45 -5.74 -13.27
C GLY A 301 -5.48 -6.58 -12.52
N ASP A 302 -6.74 -6.12 -12.61
CA ASP A 302 -7.90 -6.63 -11.88
C ASP A 302 -8.29 -8.09 -12.18
N HIS A 303 -7.72 -8.71 -13.22
CA HIS A 303 -7.99 -10.11 -13.58
C HIS A 303 -6.79 -11.03 -13.34
N LEU A 304 -5.77 -10.55 -12.61
CA LEU A 304 -4.67 -11.40 -12.19
C LEU A 304 -5.20 -12.55 -11.33
N ASN A 305 -4.72 -13.75 -11.61
CA ASN A 305 -4.97 -14.92 -10.78
C ASN A 305 -3.63 -15.62 -10.49
N LEU A 306 -3.36 -15.84 -9.20
CA LEU A 306 -2.12 -16.44 -8.72
C LEU A 306 -2.33 -17.96 -8.55
N ALA A 307 -1.53 -18.77 -9.24
CA ALA A 307 -1.71 -20.22 -9.25
C ALA A 307 -1.02 -20.93 -8.08
N ASP A 308 0.04 -20.35 -7.52
CA ASP A 308 0.82 -20.95 -6.43
C ASP A 308 0.21 -20.61 -5.06
N THR A 309 0.62 -19.48 -4.50
CA THR A 309 0.20 -18.98 -3.19
C THR A 309 0.03 -17.47 -3.22
N GLY A 310 -0.63 -16.91 -2.20
CA GLY A 310 -0.67 -15.46 -1.98
C GLY A 310 0.71 -14.83 -1.73
N GLY A 311 1.78 -15.63 -1.62
CA GLY A 311 3.10 -15.14 -1.27
C GLY A 311 3.74 -14.22 -2.30
N LEU A 312 3.41 -14.33 -3.59
CA LEU A 312 3.88 -13.31 -4.55
C LEU A 312 3.36 -11.92 -4.16
N SER A 313 2.11 -11.81 -3.73
CA SER A 313 1.51 -10.54 -3.31
C SER A 313 2.21 -9.94 -2.10
N GLU A 314 2.41 -10.76 -1.07
CA GLU A 314 3.13 -10.38 0.16
C GLU A 314 4.58 -9.96 -0.12
N GLY A 315 5.30 -10.75 -0.92
CA GLY A 315 6.70 -10.48 -1.25
C GLY A 315 6.89 -9.23 -2.10
N ILE A 316 5.96 -8.96 -3.02
CA ILE A 316 5.93 -7.72 -3.79
C ILE A 316 5.62 -6.52 -2.90
N ALA A 317 4.67 -6.65 -1.98
CA ALA A 317 4.33 -5.59 -1.02
C ALA A 317 5.54 -5.20 -0.16
N ASP A 318 6.22 -6.18 0.44
CA ASP A 318 7.46 -5.96 1.19
C ASP A 318 8.55 -5.32 0.32
N PHE A 319 8.72 -5.80 -0.92
CA PHE A 319 9.75 -5.29 -1.80
C PHE A 319 9.49 -3.85 -2.23
N VAL A 320 8.24 -3.49 -2.54
CA VAL A 320 7.88 -2.09 -2.84
C VAL A 320 8.15 -1.19 -1.64
N ALA A 321 7.87 -1.65 -0.42
CA ALA A 321 8.25 -0.93 0.79
C ALA A 321 9.77 -0.74 0.87
N ASP A 322 10.58 -1.78 0.62
CA ASP A 322 12.04 -1.70 0.61
C ASP A 322 12.55 -0.69 -0.44
N LEU A 323 11.99 -0.65 -1.64
CA LEU A 323 12.35 0.36 -2.66
C LEU A 323 12.17 1.80 -2.14
N VAL A 324 11.04 2.07 -1.48
CA VAL A 324 10.77 3.40 -0.92
C VAL A 324 11.67 3.69 0.28
N ILE A 325 11.89 2.71 1.17
CA ILE A 325 12.83 2.81 2.29
C ILE A 325 14.22 3.18 1.79
N ARG A 326 14.75 2.46 0.79
CA ARG A 326 16.09 2.72 0.22
C ARG A 326 16.20 4.09 -0.43
N ASP A 327 15.14 4.59 -1.07
CA ASP A 327 15.14 5.97 -1.56
C ASP A 327 15.11 6.98 -0.40
N VAL A 328 14.28 6.79 0.62
CA VAL A 328 14.16 7.71 1.77
C VAL A 328 15.45 7.75 2.59
N THR A 329 16.07 6.59 2.86
CA THR A 329 17.33 6.51 3.62
C THR A 329 18.58 6.72 2.77
N LYS A 330 18.43 6.83 1.44
CA LYS A 330 19.54 6.86 0.48
C LYS A 330 20.47 5.65 0.64
N GLY A 331 19.86 4.49 0.86
CA GLY A 331 20.54 3.21 1.05
C GLY A 331 21.23 3.04 2.40
N GLN A 332 21.12 4.00 3.32
CA GLN A 332 21.68 3.87 4.66
C GLN A 332 20.82 2.98 5.55
N ASP A 333 21.46 2.25 6.46
CA ASP A 333 20.79 1.48 7.50
C ASP A 333 20.11 2.39 8.52
N PHE A 334 19.14 1.84 9.23
CA PHE A 334 18.42 2.52 10.29
C PHE A 334 18.11 1.54 11.42
N VAL A 335 17.76 2.04 12.61
CA VAL A 335 17.43 1.16 13.74
C VAL A 335 16.21 0.31 13.39
N GLY A 336 16.36 -1.02 13.48
CA GLY A 336 15.34 -1.99 13.11
C GLY A 336 15.40 -2.46 11.66
N SER A 337 16.31 -1.93 10.83
CA SER A 337 16.42 -2.36 9.43
C SER A 337 16.80 -3.84 9.30
N ASP A 338 17.51 -4.40 10.28
CA ASP A 338 17.89 -5.82 10.38
C ASP A 338 16.72 -6.74 10.78
N GLN A 339 15.57 -6.17 11.14
CA GLN A 339 14.34 -6.88 11.49
C GLN A 339 13.28 -6.81 10.40
N LEU A 340 13.62 -6.25 9.22
CA LEU A 340 12.72 -6.29 8.07
C LEU A 340 12.59 -7.74 7.60
N ARG A 341 11.33 -8.19 7.49
CA ARG A 341 10.97 -9.56 7.12
C ARG A 341 11.67 -10.04 5.83
N ILE A 342 11.78 -9.15 4.85
CA ILE A 342 12.40 -9.41 3.54
C ILE A 342 13.89 -9.83 3.60
N LEU A 343 14.56 -9.59 4.74
CA LEU A 343 15.94 -10.00 4.99
C LEU A 343 16.07 -11.48 5.41
N ASN A 344 14.98 -12.11 5.84
CA ASN A 344 15.00 -13.52 6.19
C ASN A 344 15.38 -14.34 4.96
N HIS A 345 16.22 -15.37 5.14
CA HIS A 345 16.60 -16.31 4.08
C HIS A 345 15.66 -17.53 4.06
N THR A 346 14.37 -17.26 3.92
CA THR A 346 13.33 -18.28 3.84
C THR A 346 13.26 -18.85 2.42
N GLY A 347 13.21 -20.19 2.33
CA GLY A 347 13.03 -20.89 1.06
C GLY A 347 11.55 -20.98 0.69
N PHE A 348 11.24 -20.89 -0.60
CA PHE A 348 9.88 -21.08 -1.11
C PHE A 348 9.32 -22.46 -0.72
N TYR A 349 8.04 -22.50 -0.33
CA TYR A 349 7.30 -23.65 0.21
C TYR A 349 7.80 -24.21 1.56
N LEU A 350 8.47 -23.40 2.38
CA LEU A 350 8.92 -23.86 3.70
C LEU A 350 7.76 -24.25 4.64
N THR A 351 6.68 -23.44 4.67
CA THR A 351 5.56 -23.59 5.62
C THR A 351 4.19 -23.68 4.95
N ASN A 352 4.10 -23.38 3.65
CA ASN A 352 2.84 -23.20 2.90
C ASN A 352 1.92 -22.11 3.49
N GLU A 353 2.52 -21.09 4.11
CA GLU A 353 1.89 -19.86 4.57
C GLU A 353 2.31 -18.71 3.64
N SER A 354 1.36 -17.84 3.25
CA SER A 354 1.60 -16.85 2.20
C SER A 354 2.66 -15.82 2.56
N HIS A 355 2.77 -15.40 3.81
CA HIS A 355 3.78 -14.44 4.24
C HIS A 355 5.18 -15.07 4.18
N ASP A 356 5.33 -16.34 4.60
CA ASP A 356 6.62 -17.05 4.54
C ASP A 356 7.08 -17.26 3.08
N ASP A 357 6.16 -17.63 2.19
CA ASP A 357 6.43 -17.67 0.74
C ASP A 357 6.73 -16.27 0.19
N GLY A 358 6.08 -15.24 0.73
CA GLY A 358 6.37 -13.84 0.46
C GLY A 358 7.77 -13.42 0.84
N GLU A 359 8.31 -13.92 1.96
CA GLU A 359 9.71 -13.71 2.31
C GLU A 359 10.66 -14.28 1.25
N ALA A 360 10.31 -15.42 0.64
CA ALA A 360 11.10 -15.99 -0.44
C ALA A 360 11.03 -15.10 -1.70
N TYR A 361 9.83 -14.71 -2.13
CA TYR A 361 9.65 -13.83 -3.30
C TYR A 361 10.29 -12.46 -3.13
N GLY A 362 9.87 -11.73 -2.10
CA GLY A 362 10.36 -10.39 -1.79
C GLY A 362 11.85 -10.41 -1.50
N GLY A 363 12.30 -11.41 -0.75
CA GLY A 363 13.72 -11.56 -0.45
C GLY A 363 14.59 -11.86 -1.68
N THR A 364 14.11 -12.62 -2.68
CA THR A 364 14.85 -12.76 -3.94
C THR A 364 15.00 -11.41 -4.64
N LEU A 365 13.94 -10.59 -4.66
CA LEU A 365 13.99 -9.24 -5.22
C LEU A 365 14.92 -8.33 -4.42
N HIS A 366 14.94 -8.46 -3.10
CA HIS A 366 15.88 -7.78 -2.22
C HIS A 366 17.34 -8.17 -2.52
N ASP A 367 17.64 -9.46 -2.69
CA ASP A 367 18.99 -9.93 -3.01
C ASP A 367 19.48 -9.33 -4.35
N ILE A 368 18.57 -9.17 -5.32
CA ILE A 368 18.85 -8.49 -6.60
C ILE A 368 19.13 -7.00 -6.36
N LEU A 369 18.26 -6.33 -5.58
CA LEU A 369 18.39 -4.92 -5.24
C LEU A 369 19.71 -4.63 -4.53
N GLN A 370 20.05 -5.41 -3.50
CA GLN A 370 21.26 -5.26 -2.73
C GLN A 370 22.50 -5.34 -3.63
N LYS A 371 22.60 -6.39 -4.46
CA LYS A 371 23.73 -6.56 -5.38
C LYS A 371 23.83 -5.42 -6.42
N ALA A 372 22.70 -4.95 -6.93
CA ALA A 372 22.69 -3.81 -7.85
C ALA A 372 23.15 -2.52 -7.16
N MET A 373 22.70 -2.27 -5.92
CA MET A 373 23.09 -1.11 -5.13
C MET A 373 24.56 -1.17 -4.67
N GLU A 374 25.08 -2.34 -4.31
CA GLU A 374 26.51 -2.53 -4.01
C GLU A 374 27.39 -2.15 -5.21
N LYS A 375 26.93 -2.45 -6.43
CA LYS A 375 27.64 -2.17 -7.67
C LYS A 375 27.51 -0.72 -8.13
N GLU A 376 26.33 -0.12 -8.03
CA GLU A 376 25.98 1.14 -8.72
C GLU A 376 25.32 2.20 -7.81
N GLY A 377 25.20 1.94 -6.51
CA GLY A 377 24.53 2.81 -5.56
C GLY A 377 23.06 3.05 -5.93
N LEU A 378 22.62 4.31 -5.89
CA LEU A 378 21.24 4.69 -6.20
C LEU A 378 20.85 4.43 -7.67
N LEU A 379 21.81 4.30 -8.59
CA LEU A 379 21.49 3.86 -9.95
C LEU A 379 21.04 2.39 -9.97
N GLY A 380 21.62 1.55 -9.11
CA GLY A 380 21.18 0.17 -8.92
C GLY A 380 19.73 0.10 -8.44
N LEU A 381 19.35 0.95 -7.47
CA LEU A 381 17.97 1.10 -7.01
C LEU A 381 17.01 1.45 -8.16
N GLN A 382 17.39 2.43 -9.00
CA GLN A 382 16.57 2.83 -10.16
C GLN A 382 16.40 1.70 -11.17
N LYS A 383 17.47 0.97 -11.50
CA LYS A 383 17.44 -0.15 -12.46
C LYS A 383 16.57 -1.29 -11.98
N VAL A 384 16.65 -1.66 -10.70
CA VAL A 384 15.86 -2.77 -10.13
C VAL A 384 14.40 -2.36 -9.94
N THR A 385 14.13 -1.10 -9.56
CA THR A 385 12.76 -0.56 -9.53
C THR A 385 12.13 -0.63 -10.92
N ASP A 386 12.83 -0.12 -11.95
CA ASP A 386 12.37 -0.16 -13.34
C ASP A 386 12.08 -1.58 -13.81
N LEU A 387 13.04 -2.51 -13.62
CA LEU A 387 12.91 -3.92 -13.94
C LEU A 387 11.65 -4.54 -13.32
N THR A 388 11.43 -4.29 -12.03
CA THR A 388 10.32 -4.87 -11.27
C THR A 388 8.98 -4.32 -11.73
N LEU A 389 8.88 -3.01 -11.94
CA LEU A 389 7.67 -2.37 -12.45
C LEU A 389 7.34 -2.80 -13.88
N GLU A 390 8.34 -3.05 -14.73
CA GLU A 390 8.14 -3.62 -16.06
C GLU A 390 7.65 -5.06 -15.99
N ALA A 391 8.26 -5.90 -15.15
CA ALA A 391 7.83 -7.28 -14.96
C ALA A 391 6.36 -7.36 -14.51
N MET A 392 5.94 -6.51 -13.57
CA MET A 392 4.53 -6.39 -13.17
C MET A 392 3.60 -6.03 -14.34
N ARG A 393 4.03 -5.14 -15.25
CA ARG A 393 3.23 -4.79 -16.42
C ARG A 393 3.14 -5.93 -17.43
N PHE A 394 4.22 -6.70 -17.60
CA PHE A 394 4.23 -7.84 -18.52
C PHE A 394 3.38 -9.01 -18.02
N THR A 395 3.15 -9.12 -16.71
CA THR A 395 2.25 -10.13 -16.11
C THR A 395 0.81 -9.65 -15.96
N ARG A 396 0.45 -8.53 -16.60
CA ARG A 396 -0.89 -7.95 -16.46
C ARG A 396 -1.99 -8.92 -16.90
N ASN A 397 -2.95 -9.17 -16.01
CA ASN A 397 -4.09 -10.07 -16.17
C ASN A 397 -3.68 -11.51 -16.52
N HIS A 398 -2.53 -11.96 -16.01
CA HIS A 398 -2.10 -13.33 -16.22
C HIS A 398 -3.10 -14.32 -15.58
N PRO A 399 -3.55 -15.37 -16.29
CA PRO A 399 -4.67 -16.20 -15.85
C PRO A 399 -4.31 -17.21 -14.75
N GLU A 400 -3.03 -17.56 -14.62
CA GLU A 400 -2.53 -18.56 -13.67
C GLU A 400 -1.06 -18.29 -13.32
N LEU A 401 -0.72 -17.10 -12.80
CA LEU A 401 0.68 -16.71 -12.58
C LEU A 401 1.36 -17.55 -11.49
N THR A 402 2.42 -18.26 -11.88
CA THR A 402 3.32 -19.05 -11.02
C THR A 402 4.65 -18.33 -10.74
N ALA A 403 5.44 -18.85 -9.80
CA ALA A 403 6.80 -18.42 -9.50
C ALA A 403 7.69 -18.45 -10.74
N THR A 404 7.62 -19.57 -11.47
CA THR A 404 8.39 -19.78 -12.69
C THR A 404 8.04 -18.73 -13.74
N GLU A 405 6.76 -18.45 -13.95
CA GLU A 405 6.32 -17.43 -14.89
C GLU A 405 6.70 -16.03 -14.43
N TRP A 406 6.51 -15.69 -13.15
CA TRP A 406 6.92 -14.39 -12.60
C TRP A 406 8.39 -14.10 -12.87
N PHE A 407 9.29 -14.99 -12.46
CA PHE A 407 10.73 -14.79 -12.66
C PHE A 407 11.16 -14.92 -14.12
N SER A 408 10.43 -15.68 -14.95
CA SER A 408 10.65 -15.67 -16.41
C SER A 408 10.29 -14.32 -17.02
N HIS A 409 9.21 -13.66 -16.56
CA HIS A 409 8.86 -12.31 -16.99
C HIS A 409 9.84 -11.26 -16.46
N LEU A 410 10.39 -11.46 -15.26
CA LEU A 410 11.48 -10.61 -14.74
C LEU A 410 12.73 -10.72 -15.62
N LEU A 411 13.16 -11.93 -15.99
CA LEU A 411 14.28 -12.13 -16.93
C LEU A 411 13.99 -11.57 -18.31
N PHE A 412 12.74 -11.72 -18.80
CA PHE A 412 12.32 -11.14 -20.07
C PHE A 412 12.38 -9.61 -20.07
N ALA A 413 11.92 -8.97 -18.99
CA ALA A 413 12.06 -7.53 -18.81
C ALA A 413 13.54 -7.10 -18.78
N ASP A 414 14.42 -7.91 -18.16
CA ASP A 414 15.86 -7.68 -18.20
C ASP A 414 16.43 -7.75 -19.62
N ASP A 415 16.10 -8.82 -20.35
CA ASP A 415 16.55 -9.06 -21.73
C ASP A 415 16.06 -7.97 -22.71
N LEU A 416 14.91 -7.35 -22.48
CA LEU A 416 14.46 -6.19 -23.26
C LEU A 416 15.30 -4.94 -23.00
N GLY A 417 15.70 -4.71 -21.75
CA GLY A 417 16.36 -3.48 -21.31
C GLY A 417 15.44 -2.25 -21.36
N HIS A 418 15.92 -1.13 -20.84
CA HIS A 418 15.23 0.16 -20.91
C HIS A 418 16.26 1.30 -21.01
N LEU A 419 16.71 1.60 -22.23
CA LEU A 419 17.74 2.63 -22.44
C LEU A 419 17.21 4.06 -22.20
N PRO A 420 18.04 4.97 -21.63
CA PRO A 420 19.44 4.78 -21.27
C PRO A 420 19.67 4.18 -19.87
N LEU A 421 18.62 3.85 -19.12
CA LEU A 421 18.70 3.44 -17.71
C LEU A 421 19.33 2.05 -17.53
N ARG A 422 18.88 1.06 -18.30
CA ARG A 422 19.30 -0.35 -18.18
C ARG A 422 19.54 -0.94 -19.57
N ARG A 423 20.66 -1.63 -19.77
CA ARG A 423 20.95 -2.34 -21.03
C ARG A 423 20.23 -3.71 -21.05
N PRO A 424 19.90 -4.24 -22.24
CA PRO A 424 19.45 -5.62 -22.39
C PRO A 424 20.35 -6.63 -21.67
N GLY A 425 19.75 -7.47 -20.82
CA GLY A 425 20.41 -8.58 -20.12
C GLY A 425 21.42 -8.14 -19.03
N GLU A 426 21.37 -6.89 -18.60
CA GLU A 426 22.37 -6.32 -17.69
C GLU A 426 22.32 -6.91 -16.28
N LEU A 427 21.13 -7.28 -15.79
CA LEU A 427 20.93 -7.83 -14.44
C LEU A 427 20.77 -9.36 -14.42
N ARG A 428 20.78 -10.03 -15.58
CA ARG A 428 20.55 -11.47 -15.72
C ARG A 428 21.33 -12.33 -14.73
N ALA A 429 22.65 -12.14 -14.65
CA ALA A 429 23.49 -12.92 -13.75
C ALA A 429 23.11 -12.70 -12.27
N THR A 430 22.74 -11.47 -11.91
CA THR A 430 22.29 -11.13 -10.56
C THR A 430 20.95 -11.79 -10.23
N ILE A 431 20.01 -11.81 -11.19
CA ILE A 431 18.70 -12.47 -11.05
C ILE A 431 18.89 -13.98 -10.86
N GLU A 432 19.66 -14.62 -11.75
CA GLU A 432 19.91 -16.07 -11.70
C GLU A 432 20.61 -16.48 -10.39
N GLU A 433 21.54 -15.67 -9.89
CA GLU A 433 22.21 -15.93 -8.62
C GLU A 433 21.28 -15.80 -7.41
N ALA A 434 20.38 -14.80 -7.40
CA ALA A 434 19.41 -14.59 -6.31
C ALA A 434 18.39 -15.72 -6.21
N LEU A 435 17.98 -16.31 -7.34
CA LEU A 435 17.03 -17.44 -7.37
C LEU A 435 17.59 -18.70 -6.70
N ASN A 436 18.89 -18.98 -6.90
CA ASN A 436 19.54 -20.15 -6.33
C ASN A 436 19.53 -20.16 -4.79
N GLY A 437 19.40 -18.99 -4.16
CA GLY A 437 19.41 -18.85 -2.69
C GLY A 437 18.08 -19.18 -2.01
N ARG A 438 16.97 -19.29 -2.75
CA ARG A 438 15.61 -19.26 -2.16
C ARG A 438 14.68 -20.40 -2.58
N ASN A 439 15.25 -21.52 -3.04
CA ASN A 439 14.51 -22.73 -3.45
C ASN A 439 13.58 -22.54 -4.66
N PHE A 440 13.88 -21.58 -5.56
CA PHE A 440 13.16 -21.45 -6.82
C PHE A 440 13.80 -22.29 -7.93
N SER A 441 12.98 -22.80 -8.86
CA SER A 441 13.44 -23.53 -10.04
C SER A 441 12.73 -23.02 -11.29
N LEU A 442 13.52 -22.50 -12.24
CA LEU A 442 13.00 -22.02 -13.53
C LEU A 442 13.04 -23.09 -14.63
N THR A 443 13.80 -24.17 -14.41
CA THR A 443 14.02 -25.24 -15.40
C THR A 443 13.22 -26.50 -15.10
N GLY A 444 12.38 -26.47 -14.05
CA GLY A 444 11.68 -27.65 -13.55
C GLY A 444 12.59 -28.64 -12.84
N ALA A 445 13.83 -28.26 -12.50
CA ALA A 445 14.67 -29.01 -11.58
C ALA A 445 13.96 -29.17 -10.23
N ALA A 446 14.19 -30.31 -9.58
CA ALA A 446 13.60 -30.58 -8.28
C ALA A 446 14.03 -29.52 -7.26
N THR A 447 13.06 -28.88 -6.63
CA THR A 447 13.25 -28.02 -5.46
C THR A 447 13.20 -28.86 -4.20
N ALA A 448 13.77 -28.36 -3.11
CA ALA A 448 13.59 -28.98 -1.81
C ALA A 448 12.11 -29.00 -1.44
N ASP A 449 11.62 -30.15 -0.99
CA ASP A 449 10.29 -30.36 -0.41
C ASP A 449 10.39 -30.30 1.12
N PHE A 450 9.65 -29.38 1.72
CA PHE A 450 9.64 -29.13 3.15
C PHE A 450 8.34 -29.64 3.78
N LYS A 451 8.46 -30.48 4.80
CA LYS A 451 7.31 -30.98 5.57
C LYS A 451 7.50 -30.70 7.05
N LEU A 452 6.65 -29.84 7.60
CA LEU A 452 6.62 -29.57 9.03
C LEU A 452 5.79 -30.65 9.73
N MET A 453 6.42 -31.42 10.62
CA MET A 453 5.82 -32.60 11.21
C MET A 453 5.57 -32.42 12.71
N ASN A 454 4.37 -32.80 13.16
CA ASN A 454 4.07 -33.11 14.56
C ASN A 454 3.98 -34.63 14.75
N GLY A 455 5.09 -35.26 15.15
CA GLY A 455 5.20 -36.72 15.16
C GLY A 455 5.22 -37.28 13.74
N GLN A 456 4.14 -37.97 13.33
CA GLN A 456 3.98 -38.50 11.96
C GLN A 456 2.97 -37.70 11.12
N GLN A 457 2.32 -36.70 11.70
CA GLN A 457 1.36 -35.87 10.98
C GLN A 457 2.04 -34.65 10.38
N ASP A 458 1.74 -34.42 9.10
CA ASP A 458 2.14 -33.26 8.34
C ASP A 458 1.25 -32.06 8.72
N ILE A 459 1.87 -30.94 9.05
CA ILE A 459 1.20 -29.70 9.45
C ILE A 459 0.93 -28.89 8.17
N LYS A 460 -0.33 -28.53 7.94
CA LYS A 460 -0.75 -27.80 6.72
C LYS A 460 -1.73 -26.68 7.03
N SER A 461 -1.64 -25.61 6.25
CA SER A 461 -2.55 -24.45 6.30
C SER A 461 -4.01 -24.81 6.00
N THR A 462 -4.28 -25.90 5.26
CA THR A 462 -5.62 -26.38 4.90
C THR A 462 -6.11 -27.57 5.72
N GLY A 463 -5.34 -28.04 6.71
CA GLY A 463 -5.66 -29.26 7.47
C GLY A 463 -5.21 -29.18 8.91
N TYR A 464 -4.53 -30.23 9.38
CA TYR A 464 -3.99 -30.28 10.74
C TYR A 464 -2.99 -29.14 10.96
N GLY A 465 -3.31 -28.20 11.85
CA GLY A 465 -2.56 -26.98 12.11
C GLY A 465 -3.16 -25.70 11.50
N SER A 466 -4.22 -25.81 10.70
CA SER A 466 -4.99 -24.65 10.20
C SER A 466 -5.77 -23.94 11.31
N ARG A 467 -6.30 -22.73 11.01
CA ARG A 467 -7.23 -22.02 11.92
C ARG A 467 -8.46 -22.84 12.28
N ALA A 468 -8.99 -23.62 11.32
CA ALA A 468 -10.16 -24.48 11.51
C ALA A 468 -9.84 -25.76 12.30
N GLN A 469 -8.59 -26.22 12.25
CA GLN A 469 -8.13 -27.43 12.94
C GLN A 469 -6.77 -27.21 13.61
N PRO A 470 -6.71 -26.35 14.65
CA PRO A 470 -5.45 -25.89 15.23
C PRO A 470 -4.71 -27.01 15.94
N LEU A 471 -3.38 -26.85 16.06
CA LEU A 471 -2.56 -27.77 16.83
C LEU A 471 -3.02 -27.77 18.30
N PRO A 472 -3.24 -28.93 18.92
CA PRO A 472 -3.66 -29.03 20.33
C PRO A 472 -2.48 -28.78 21.28
N VAL A 473 -1.70 -27.72 21.02
CA VAL A 473 -0.52 -27.33 21.80
C VAL A 473 -0.90 -26.11 22.63
N LYS A 474 -0.79 -26.22 23.95
CA LYS A 474 -0.94 -25.09 24.88
C LYS A 474 0.42 -24.80 25.50
N LEU A 475 0.98 -23.64 25.19
CA LEU A 475 2.23 -23.16 25.75
C LEU A 475 1.95 -22.07 26.78
N ARG A 476 2.68 -22.10 27.89
CA ARG A 476 2.74 -20.99 28.85
C ARG A 476 3.76 -19.95 28.37
N PRO A 477 3.71 -18.71 28.90
CA PRO A 477 4.75 -17.73 28.62
C PRO A 477 6.15 -18.29 28.91
N GLY A 478 7.02 -18.28 27.90
CA GLY A 478 8.39 -18.81 27.98
C GLY A 478 8.53 -20.30 27.65
N GLU A 479 7.45 -21.04 27.37
CA GLU A 479 7.52 -22.42 26.88
C GLU A 479 7.65 -22.43 25.35
N SER A 480 8.50 -23.31 24.82
CA SER A 480 8.60 -23.58 23.39
C SER A 480 8.15 -25.01 23.08
N LYS A 481 7.73 -25.23 21.84
CA LYS A 481 7.46 -26.57 21.29
C LYS A 481 8.22 -26.76 20.01
N ASP A 482 9.03 -27.81 19.98
CA ASP A 482 9.77 -28.17 18.79
C ASP A 482 8.91 -29.02 17.84
N PHE A 483 9.03 -28.72 16.55
CA PHE A 483 8.47 -29.48 15.44
C PHE A 483 9.61 -30.00 14.56
N GLN A 484 9.39 -31.14 13.89
CA GLN A 484 10.41 -31.70 12.99
C GLN A 484 10.17 -31.17 11.59
N LEU A 485 11.13 -30.45 11.01
CA LEU A 485 11.14 -30.14 9.59
C LEU A 485 11.86 -31.27 8.83
N ARG A 486 11.15 -31.95 7.93
CA ARG A 486 11.75 -32.91 6.99
C ARG A 486 12.01 -32.22 5.67
N VAL A 487 13.23 -32.40 5.16
CA VAL A 487 13.67 -31.85 3.87
C VAL A 487 13.96 -33.02 2.94
N GLN A 488 13.37 -33.01 1.74
CA GLN A 488 13.60 -33.98 0.67
C GLN A 488 14.04 -33.23 -0.60
N LEU A 489 14.87 -33.86 -1.43
CA LEU A 489 15.29 -33.34 -2.74
C LEU A 489 14.74 -34.22 -3.85
#